data_AF-A0A7S0KU19-F1
#
_entry.id   AF-A0A7S0KU19-F1
#
_cell.length_a   1.000
_cell.length_b   1.000
_cell.length_c   1.000
_cell.angle_alpha   90.00
_cell.angle_beta   90.00
_cell.angle_gamma   90.00
#
_symmetry.space_group_name_H-M   'P 1'
#
loop_
_entity.id
_entity.type
_entity.pdbx_description
1 polymer ?
#
loop_
_entity_poly.entity_id
_entity_poly.type
_entity_poly.pdbx_seq_one_letter_code
_entity_poly.pdbx_strand_id
1 'polypeptide(L)'
;SFPTKAKSPLHWAPACLGVAESAGTMKFGHQFTQTIEATHPTISDKFLCYKKLKKCLKTIPKKTEPAKNADGTLKPGEKRKLTEEQRVFVKTLNAELQKFNKFFMDAEEDLVIKDSLLEQEYREVVNEDGTRAESFSMKKYRKICQEFADFHGELVLME
;
A
#
# COMPACT_ATOMS: atom_id res chain seq x y z
N SER A 1 -38.14 4.24 -33.85
CA SER A 1 -37.23 3.10 -33.63
C SER A 1 -36.48 3.27 -32.34
N PHE A 2 -36.29 2.14 -31.67
CA PHE A 2 -35.83 1.94 -30.29
C PHE A 2 -34.42 2.47 -29.95
N PRO A 3 -34.10 2.56 -28.65
CA PRO A 3 -33.15 3.51 -28.07
C PRO A 3 -31.76 2.91 -27.82
N THR A 4 -30.73 3.76 -27.74
CA THR A 4 -29.41 3.39 -27.23
C THR A 4 -29.27 3.83 -25.78
N LYS A 5 -29.43 2.89 -24.86
CA LYS A 5 -29.04 2.97 -23.45
C LYS A 5 -27.98 1.89 -23.21
N ALA A 6 -26.97 2.19 -22.38
CA ALA A 6 -25.94 1.31 -21.77
C ALA A 6 -24.50 1.70 -22.17
N LYS A 7 -23.49 1.76 -21.31
CA LYS A 7 -23.36 1.39 -19.87
C LYS A 7 -22.02 1.96 -19.38
N SER A 8 -22.03 2.83 -18.38
CA SER A 8 -21.12 2.69 -17.24
C SER A 8 -21.69 1.54 -16.38
N PRO A 9 -20.86 0.66 -15.80
CA PRO A 9 -20.54 0.82 -14.39
C PRO A 9 -19.21 0.17 -13.94
N LEU A 10 -18.28 0.97 -13.38
CA LEU A 10 -17.30 0.44 -12.41
C LEU A 10 -18.00 0.35 -11.05
N HIS A 11 -18.82 -0.70 -10.91
CA HIS A 11 -19.42 -1.08 -9.65
C HIS A 11 -18.49 -2.11 -9.01
N TRP A 12 -17.65 -1.66 -8.07
CA TRP A 12 -17.00 -2.58 -7.15
C TRP A 12 -18.11 -3.15 -6.24
N ALA A 13 -18.61 -4.33 -6.56
CA ALA A 13 -19.46 -5.10 -5.64
C ALA A 13 -18.56 -6.06 -4.86
N PRO A 14 -18.51 -6.00 -3.52
CA PRO A 14 -17.96 -7.08 -2.73
C PRO A 14 -19.03 -8.17 -2.59
N ALA A 15 -19.10 -9.06 -3.57
CA ALA A 15 -19.78 -10.34 -3.39
C ALA A 15 -18.81 -11.28 -2.66
N CYS A 16 -19.14 -11.61 -1.40
CA CYS A 16 -19.05 -12.94 -0.80
C CYS A 16 -19.15 -12.85 0.73
N LEU A 17 -20.37 -12.65 1.22
CA LEU A 17 -20.77 -13.13 2.55
C LEU A 17 -21.06 -14.63 2.42
N GLY A 18 -20.07 -15.43 2.79
CA GLY A 18 -20.20 -16.87 2.98
C GLY A 18 -19.47 -17.23 4.27
N VAL A 19 -20.24 -17.34 5.36
CA VAL A 19 -19.75 -17.81 6.66
C VAL A 19 -19.29 -19.25 6.51
N ALA A 20 -17.99 -19.46 6.65
CA ALA A 20 -17.41 -20.75 7.01
C ALA A 20 -16.30 -20.46 8.02
N GLU A 21 -16.63 -20.62 9.29
CA GLU A 21 -15.69 -20.60 10.40
C GLU A 21 -14.79 -21.84 10.27
N SER A 22 -13.66 -21.68 9.58
CA SER A 22 -12.57 -22.64 9.59
C SER A 22 -11.45 -22.10 10.47
N ALA A 23 -11.13 -22.84 11.51
CA ALA A 23 -9.95 -22.64 12.34
C ALA A 23 -8.68 -22.94 11.51
N GLY A 24 -8.27 -22.00 10.65
CA GLY A 24 -7.07 -22.15 9.83
C GLY A 24 -6.93 -20.98 8.87
N THR A 25 -5.88 -20.17 9.03
CA THR A 25 -5.41 -19.08 8.13
C THR A 25 -6.47 -18.08 7.61
N MET A 26 -6.29 -16.77 7.90
CA MET A 26 -7.17 -15.77 7.30
C MET A 26 -6.92 -15.79 5.79
N LYS A 27 -7.94 -16.09 4.98
CA LYS A 27 -7.84 -16.20 3.51
C LYS A 27 -7.18 -14.96 2.91
N PHE A 28 -7.48 -13.79 3.47
CA PHE A 28 -6.87 -12.51 3.10
C PHE A 28 -5.35 -12.50 3.23
N GLY A 29 -4.79 -12.93 4.37
CA GLY A 29 -3.34 -12.85 4.58
C GLY A 29 -2.56 -13.76 3.62
N HIS A 30 -3.15 -14.89 3.23
CA HIS A 30 -2.57 -15.77 2.23
C HIS A 30 -2.65 -15.17 0.82
N GLN A 31 -3.84 -14.70 0.43
CA GLN A 31 -4.05 -14.02 -0.86
C GLN A 31 -3.14 -12.80 -1.00
N PHE A 32 -3.06 -11.97 0.03
CA PHE A 32 -2.18 -10.80 0.07
C PHE A 32 -0.71 -11.18 -0.16
N THR A 33 -0.21 -12.20 0.54
CA THR A 33 1.18 -12.64 0.36
C THR A 33 1.42 -13.14 -1.06
N GLN A 34 0.50 -13.93 -1.62
CA GLN A 34 0.60 -14.44 -2.99
C GLN A 34 0.57 -13.32 -4.03
N THR A 35 -0.30 -12.32 -3.87
CA THR A 35 -0.35 -11.17 -4.77
C THR A 35 0.97 -10.41 -4.75
N ILE A 36 1.49 -10.09 -3.55
CA ILE A 36 2.76 -9.36 -3.43
C ILE A 36 3.95 -10.15 -3.98
N GLU A 37 4.04 -11.46 -3.71
CA GLU A 37 5.08 -12.31 -4.27
C GLU A 37 5.01 -12.40 -5.81
N ALA A 38 3.80 -12.35 -6.37
CA ALA A 38 3.59 -12.40 -7.82
C ALA A 38 3.90 -11.07 -8.52
N THR A 39 3.55 -9.93 -7.90
CA THR A 39 3.69 -8.60 -8.55
C THR A 39 4.96 -7.85 -8.14
N HIS A 40 5.40 -7.98 -6.88
CA HIS A 40 6.58 -7.26 -6.36
C HIS A 40 7.47 -8.17 -5.50
N PRO A 41 8.05 -9.24 -6.07
CA PRO A 41 8.82 -10.24 -5.32
C PRO A 41 10.00 -9.62 -4.53
N THR A 42 10.70 -8.66 -5.13
CA THR A 42 11.90 -8.02 -4.57
C THR A 42 11.63 -7.18 -3.32
N ILE A 43 10.41 -6.66 -3.15
CA ILE A 43 10.04 -5.75 -2.05
C ILE A 43 8.99 -6.37 -1.11
N SER A 44 8.71 -7.65 -1.27
CA SER A 44 7.71 -8.39 -0.50
C SER A 44 7.94 -8.34 1.03
N ASP A 45 9.20 -8.23 1.46
CA ASP A 45 9.59 -8.11 2.88
C ASP A 45 9.21 -6.74 3.49
N LYS A 46 8.98 -5.72 2.67
CA LYS A 46 8.57 -4.37 3.08
C LYS A 46 7.09 -4.25 3.40
N PHE A 47 6.26 -5.17 2.90
CA PHE A 47 4.83 -5.21 3.20
C PHE A 47 4.52 -5.72 4.62
N LEU A 48 3.27 -5.52 5.07
CA LEU A 48 2.84 -5.90 6.42
C LEU A 48 2.93 -7.41 6.64
N CYS A 49 3.66 -7.83 7.69
CA CYS A 49 3.68 -9.23 8.08
C CYS A 49 2.40 -9.65 8.83
N TYR A 50 1.35 -10.00 8.09
CA TYR A 50 0.07 -10.47 8.65
C TYR A 50 0.22 -11.66 9.59
N LYS A 51 1.19 -12.54 9.35
CA LYS A 51 1.47 -13.69 10.25
C LYS A 51 1.89 -13.22 11.64
N LYS A 52 2.75 -12.19 11.73
CA LYS A 52 3.22 -11.62 13.00
C LYS A 52 2.09 -10.90 13.73
N LEU A 53 1.33 -10.06 13.02
CA LEU A 53 0.16 -9.37 13.57
C LEU A 53 -0.90 -10.35 14.08
N LYS A 54 -1.20 -11.42 13.31
CA LYS A 54 -2.15 -12.45 13.72
C LYS A 54 -1.69 -13.21 14.96
N LYS A 55 -0.39 -13.47 15.13
CA LYS A 55 0.16 -14.09 16.34
C LYS A 55 -0.06 -13.21 17.57
N CYS A 56 0.25 -11.90 17.47
CA CYS A 56 0.00 -10.94 18.55
C CYS A 56 -1.50 -10.76 18.84
N LEU A 57 -2.37 -10.86 17.83
CA LEU A 57 -3.82 -10.76 18.03
C LEU A 57 -4.37 -11.93 18.86
N LYS A 58 -3.84 -13.14 18.67
CA LYS A 58 -4.29 -14.35 19.40
C LYS A 58 -3.96 -14.31 20.89
N THR A 59 -2.95 -13.55 21.29
CA THR A 59 -2.57 -13.40 22.70
C THR A 59 -3.45 -12.39 23.43
N ILE A 60 -4.16 -11.53 22.71
CA ILE A 60 -5.09 -10.59 23.34
C ILE A 60 -6.27 -11.39 23.90
N PRO A 61 -6.55 -11.29 25.21
CA PRO A 61 -7.68 -11.99 25.80
C PRO A 61 -8.97 -11.54 25.11
N LYS A 62 -9.81 -12.50 24.70
CA LYS A 62 -11.17 -12.21 24.24
C LYS A 62 -11.89 -11.53 25.40
N LYS A 63 -12.25 -10.27 25.18
CA LYS A 63 -12.94 -9.36 26.09
C LYS A 63 -13.66 -10.12 27.21
N THR A 64 -13.06 -10.18 28.39
CA THR A 64 -13.81 -10.55 29.59
C THR A 64 -14.82 -9.43 29.76
N GLU A 65 -16.12 -9.76 29.79
CA GLU A 65 -17.19 -8.79 30.00
C GLU A 65 -16.78 -7.82 31.11
N PRO A 66 -16.88 -6.49 30.91
CA PRO A 66 -16.59 -5.55 31.99
C PRO A 66 -17.44 -5.95 33.19
N ALA A 67 -16.86 -5.93 34.39
CA ALA A 67 -17.60 -6.20 35.62
C ALA A 67 -18.82 -5.27 35.66
N LYS A 68 -19.99 -5.82 35.31
CA LYS A 68 -21.26 -5.10 35.38
C LYS A 68 -21.47 -4.83 36.86
N ASN A 69 -21.80 -3.60 37.22
CA ASN A 69 -22.45 -3.38 38.51
C ASN A 69 -23.76 -4.18 38.50
N ALA A 70 -24.34 -4.47 39.68
CA ALA A 70 -25.61 -5.20 39.80
C ALA A 70 -26.77 -4.61 38.96
N ASP A 71 -26.62 -3.37 38.49
CA ASP A 71 -27.56 -2.58 37.68
C ASP A 71 -27.25 -2.56 36.15
N GLY A 72 -26.20 -3.22 35.68
CA GLY A 72 -25.90 -3.32 34.23
C GLY A 72 -25.32 -2.07 33.57
N THR A 73 -25.13 -0.98 34.31
CA THR A 73 -24.54 0.28 33.83
C THR A 73 -23.01 0.27 33.86
N LEU A 74 -22.38 0.70 32.76
CA LEU A 74 -20.92 0.89 32.64
C LEU A 74 -20.47 2.04 33.55
N LYS A 75 -19.42 1.85 34.38
CA LYS A 75 -18.88 2.91 35.24
C LYS A 75 -18.41 4.11 34.39
N PRO A 76 -18.96 5.32 34.57
CA PRO A 76 -18.47 6.52 33.89
C PRO A 76 -17.08 6.89 34.43
N GLY A 77 -16.08 6.97 33.55
CA GLY A 77 -14.77 7.55 33.89
C GLY A 77 -13.55 6.62 33.84
N GLU A 78 -13.70 5.30 33.66
CA GLU A 78 -12.54 4.43 33.43
C GLU A 78 -12.03 4.61 31.99
N LYS A 79 -10.96 5.40 31.82
CA LYS A 79 -10.10 5.32 30.64
C LYS A 79 -9.71 3.85 30.50
N ARG A 80 -10.20 3.17 29.45
CA ARG A 80 -9.86 1.77 29.16
C ARG A 80 -8.34 1.67 29.09
N LYS A 81 -7.69 1.21 30.16
CA LYS A 81 -6.26 0.93 30.14
C LYS A 81 -6.07 -0.22 29.18
N LEU A 82 -5.31 0.01 28.10
CA LEU A 82 -4.88 -1.09 27.23
C LEU A 82 -4.21 -2.15 28.10
N THR A 83 -4.55 -3.42 27.87
CA THR A 83 -3.82 -4.53 28.48
C THR A 83 -2.41 -4.58 27.89
N GLU A 84 -1.51 -5.33 28.52
CA GLU A 84 -0.14 -5.44 28.01
C GLU A 84 -0.10 -6.08 26.62
N GLU A 85 -0.96 -7.07 26.38
CA GLU A 85 -1.09 -7.74 25.08
C GLU A 85 -1.60 -6.79 24.01
N GLN A 86 -2.53 -5.89 24.36
CA GLN A 86 -3.01 -4.85 23.45
C GLN A 86 -1.90 -3.83 23.14
N ARG A 87 -1.11 -3.43 24.14
CA ARG A 87 0.08 -2.57 23.92
C ARG A 87 1.09 -3.22 22.99
N VAL A 88 1.40 -4.50 23.20
CA VAL A 88 2.31 -5.28 22.34
C VAL A 88 1.79 -5.34 20.90
N PHE A 89 0.49 -5.58 20.71
CA PHE A 89 -0.11 -5.58 19.38
C PHE A 89 0.01 -4.22 18.69
N VAL A 90 -0.36 -3.12 19.37
CA VAL A 90 -0.26 -1.76 18.82
C VAL A 90 1.18 -1.39 18.48
N LYS A 91 2.14 -1.73 19.35
CA LYS A 91 3.57 -1.51 19.09
C LYS A 91 4.03 -2.29 17.85
N THR A 92 3.60 -3.53 17.72
CA THR A 92 3.95 -4.38 16.57
C THR A 92 3.34 -3.84 15.28
N LEU A 93 2.08 -3.45 15.31
CA LEU A 93 1.40 -2.84 14.16
C LEU A 93 2.10 -1.55 13.73
N ASN A 94 2.42 -0.67 14.69
CA ASN A 94 3.10 0.57 14.39
C ASN A 94 4.48 0.33 13.78
N ALA A 95 5.24 -0.66 14.27
CA ALA A 95 6.53 -1.02 13.69
C ALA A 95 6.41 -1.54 12.25
N GLU A 96 5.41 -2.38 11.95
CA GLU A 96 5.18 -2.85 10.58
C GLU A 96 4.72 -1.71 9.65
N LEU A 97 3.89 -0.78 10.13
CA LEU A 97 3.47 0.41 9.37
C LEU A 97 4.63 1.37 9.12
N GLN A 98 5.48 1.61 10.12
CA GLN A 98 6.65 2.47 9.96
C GLN A 98 7.64 1.91 8.94
N LYS A 99 7.85 0.59 8.95
CA LYS A 99 8.65 -0.11 7.93
C LYS A 99 8.08 0.09 6.52
N PHE A 100 6.77 -0.11 6.38
CA PHE A 100 6.06 0.05 5.10
C PHE A 100 6.15 1.50 4.62
N ASN A 101 5.76 2.46 5.47
CA ASN A 101 5.79 3.88 5.13
C ASN A 101 7.20 4.34 4.77
N LYS A 102 8.22 3.94 5.53
CA LYS A 102 9.60 4.29 5.24
C LYS A 102 10.01 3.84 3.84
N PHE A 103 9.68 2.61 3.46
CA PHE A 103 10.02 2.10 2.13
C PHE A 103 9.38 2.94 1.00
N PHE A 104 8.09 3.28 1.12
CA PHE A 104 7.40 4.08 0.09
C PHE A 104 7.88 5.53 0.06
N MET A 105 8.16 6.14 1.22
CA MET A 105 8.72 7.49 1.27
C MET A 105 10.11 7.54 0.66
N ASP A 106 11.02 6.64 1.05
CA ASP A 106 12.38 6.58 0.52
C ASP A 106 12.35 6.37 -1.03
N ALA A 107 11.47 5.48 -1.51
CA ALA A 107 11.32 5.23 -2.95
C ALA A 107 10.67 6.40 -3.72
N GLU A 108 9.68 7.09 -3.14
CA GLU A 108 9.09 8.29 -3.72
C GLU A 108 10.11 9.41 -3.84
N GLU A 109 10.95 9.61 -2.81
CA GLU A 109 12.04 10.58 -2.84
C GLU A 109 13.01 10.30 -3.99
N ASP A 110 13.44 9.04 -4.16
CA ASP A 110 14.31 8.63 -5.27
C ASP A 110 13.66 8.89 -6.64
N LEU A 111 12.36 8.63 -6.79
CA LEU A 111 11.61 8.87 -8.03
C LEU A 111 11.49 10.36 -8.34
N VAL A 112 11.22 11.21 -7.35
CA VAL A 112 11.13 12.68 -7.53
C VAL A 112 12.48 13.26 -7.95
N ILE A 113 13.57 12.78 -7.36
CA ILE A 113 14.93 13.17 -7.75
C ILE A 113 15.21 12.76 -9.20
N LYS A 114 14.86 11.53 -9.57
CA LYS A 114 15.06 11.01 -10.92
C LYS A 114 14.22 11.75 -11.96
N ASP A 115 12.97 12.09 -11.66
CA ASP A 115 12.11 12.91 -12.52
C ASP A 115 12.74 14.27 -12.81
N SER A 116 13.23 14.94 -11.75
CA SER A 116 13.90 16.23 -11.86
C SER A 116 15.15 16.18 -12.73
N LEU A 117 15.97 15.13 -12.57
CA LEU A 117 17.18 14.92 -13.37
C LEU A 117 16.85 14.59 -14.84
N LEU A 118 15.86 13.75 -15.08
CA LEU A 118 15.41 13.40 -16.43
C LEU A 118 14.82 14.60 -17.16
N GLU A 119 14.06 15.45 -16.47
CA GLU A 119 13.58 16.70 -17.06
C GLU A 119 14.76 17.61 -17.43
N GLN A 120 15.75 17.75 -16.54
CA GLN A 120 16.94 18.55 -16.83
C GLN A 120 17.69 18.02 -18.07
N GLU A 121 17.94 16.71 -18.15
CA GLU A 121 18.59 16.10 -19.32
C GLU A 121 17.75 16.27 -20.60
N TYR A 122 16.43 16.16 -20.50
CA TYR A 122 15.53 16.41 -21.62
C TYR A 122 15.61 17.84 -22.15
N ARG A 123 15.77 18.83 -21.27
CA ARG A 123 15.94 20.23 -21.66
C ARG A 123 17.26 20.51 -22.41
N GLU A 124 18.27 19.64 -22.29
CA GLU A 124 19.47 19.75 -23.11
C GLU A 124 19.23 19.46 -24.60
N VAL A 125 18.19 18.66 -24.91
CA VAL A 125 17.88 18.22 -26.27
C VAL A 125 16.61 18.84 -26.84
N VAL A 126 15.68 19.27 -26.00
CA VAL A 126 14.41 19.90 -26.40
C VAL A 126 14.20 21.19 -25.62
N ASN A 127 14.04 22.30 -26.35
CA ASN A 127 13.76 23.60 -25.78
C ASN A 127 12.37 23.65 -25.14
N GLU A 128 12.09 24.70 -24.37
CA GLU A 128 10.78 24.91 -23.73
C GLU A 128 9.62 24.98 -24.74
N ASP A 129 9.87 25.49 -25.95
CA ASP A 129 8.89 25.57 -27.04
C ASP A 129 8.68 24.24 -27.81
N GLY A 130 9.36 23.17 -27.41
CA GLY A 130 9.30 21.86 -28.05
C GLY A 130 10.20 21.72 -29.28
N THR A 131 10.97 22.75 -29.64
CA THR A 131 11.95 22.66 -30.74
C THR A 131 13.22 21.95 -30.29
N ARG A 132 14.05 21.52 -31.26
CA ARG A 132 15.35 20.90 -30.97
C ARG A 132 16.30 21.94 -30.40
N ALA A 133 16.91 21.63 -29.27
CA ALA A 133 17.97 22.45 -28.69
C ALA A 133 19.23 22.44 -29.56
N GLU A 134 20.13 23.40 -29.36
CA GLU A 134 21.38 23.49 -30.10
C GLU A 134 22.26 22.25 -29.88
N SER A 135 22.24 21.68 -28.68
CA SER A 135 23.00 20.47 -28.33
C SER A 135 22.36 19.15 -28.82
N PHE A 136 21.25 19.25 -29.57
CA PHE A 136 20.48 18.10 -30.01
C PHE A 136 21.31 17.11 -30.83
N SER A 137 21.19 15.84 -30.46
CA SER A 137 21.63 14.71 -31.26
C SER A 137 20.59 13.61 -31.16
N MET A 138 20.31 12.94 -32.28
CA MET A 138 19.42 11.77 -32.29
C MET A 138 19.85 10.69 -31.29
N LYS A 139 21.16 10.58 -31.00
CA LYS A 139 21.68 9.63 -30.01
C LYS A 139 21.25 10.02 -28.59
N LYS A 140 21.43 11.29 -28.20
CA LYS A 140 21.00 11.80 -26.88
C LYS A 140 19.50 11.71 -26.70
N TYR A 141 18.73 12.14 -27.71
CA TYR A 141 17.27 12.10 -27.67
C TYR A 141 16.74 10.68 -27.47
N ARG A 142 17.25 9.69 -28.23
CA ARG A 142 16.85 8.28 -28.04
C ARG A 142 17.19 7.73 -26.66
N LYS A 143 18.36 8.09 -26.12
CA LYS A 143 18.78 7.69 -24.77
C LYS A 143 17.78 8.21 -23.74
N ILE A 144 17.45 9.50 -23.78
CA ILE A 144 16.51 10.12 -22.84
C ILE A 144 15.10 9.51 -22.98
N CYS A 145 14.62 9.25 -24.20
CA CYS A 145 13.33 8.56 -24.39
C CYS A 145 13.32 7.15 -23.78
N GLN A 146 14.44 6.42 -23.87
CA GLN A 146 14.58 5.11 -23.24
C GLN A 146 14.56 5.26 -21.70
N GLU A 147 15.29 6.22 -21.15
CA GLU A 147 15.33 6.46 -19.71
C GLU A 147 13.97 6.90 -19.15
N PHE A 148 13.17 7.66 -19.89
CA PHE A 148 11.77 7.93 -19.54
C PHE A 148 10.89 6.67 -19.57
N ALA A 149 11.09 5.77 -20.54
CA ALA A 149 10.33 4.52 -20.60
C ALA A 149 10.68 3.60 -19.42
N ASP A 150 11.96 3.51 -19.08
CA ASP A 150 12.45 2.75 -17.92
C ASP A 150 11.93 3.37 -16.61
N PHE A 151 11.99 4.70 -16.48
CA PHE A 151 11.44 5.44 -15.34
C PHE A 151 9.92 5.23 -15.20
N HIS A 152 9.17 5.25 -16.30
CA HIS A 152 7.75 4.93 -16.26
C HIS A 152 7.49 3.50 -15.77
N GLY A 153 8.32 2.55 -16.19
CA GLY A 153 8.27 1.18 -15.67
C GLY A 153 8.49 1.11 -14.16
N GLU A 154 9.43 1.89 -13.62
CA GLU A 154 9.67 1.99 -12.18
C GLU A 154 8.49 2.63 -11.42
N LEU A 155 7.89 3.69 -11.97
CA LEU A 155 6.71 4.35 -11.39
C LEU A 155 5.51 3.39 -11.29
N VAL A 156 5.24 2.63 -12.36
CA VAL A 156 4.13 1.66 -12.38
C VAL A 156 4.34 0.52 -11.37
N LEU A 157 5.59 0.16 -11.06
CA LEU A 157 5.89 -0.84 -10.05
C LEU A 157 5.69 -0.34 -8.60
N MET A 158 5.52 0.97 -8.42
CA MET A 158 5.22 1.60 -7.14
C MET A 158 3.72 1.88 -6.91
N GLU A 159 2.89 1.78 -7.96
CA GLU A 159 1.42 1.96 -7.92
C GLU A 159 0.68 0.66 -7.56
#